data_AF-A0A3R6MWI8-F1
#
_entry.id   AF-A0A3R6MWI8-F1
#
_cell.length_a   1.000
_cell.length_b   1.000
_cell.length_c   1.000
_cell.angle_alpha   90.00
_cell.angle_beta   90.00
_cell.angle_gamma   90.00
#
_symmetry.space_group_name_H-M   'P 1'
#
loop_
_entity.id
_entity.type
_entity.pdbx_description
1 polymer ?
#
loop_
_entity_poly.entity_id
_entity_poly.type
_entity_poly.pdbx_seq_one_letter_code
_entity_poly.pdbx_strand_id
1 'polypeptide(L)'
;MVNTYIGLDGLQWYDSEIKDYISKQIEDSKKQIVITADSYLEFPTLGDVECIYIDKGENRVYRWDDANLKYYTVGSDYNEIEIIDGTGK
;
A
#
# COMPACT_ATOMS: atom_id res chain seq x y z
N MET A 1 -32.60 39.94 -5.49
CA MET A 1 -31.49 38.96 -5.39
C MET A 1 -30.32 39.52 -6.16
N VAL A 2 -29.17 39.69 -5.51
CA VAL A 2 -27.92 40.08 -6.19
C VAL A 2 -27.25 38.78 -6.60
N ASN A 3 -27.07 38.56 -7.90
CA ASN A 3 -26.26 37.45 -8.38
C ASN A 3 -24.80 37.81 -8.16
N THR A 4 -24.13 37.08 -7.28
CA THR A 4 -22.68 37.16 -7.11
C THR A 4 -22.05 36.28 -8.18
N TYR A 5 -21.30 36.90 -9.09
CA TYR A 5 -20.59 36.19 -10.15
C TYR A 5 -19.14 35.97 -9.74
N ILE A 6 -18.60 34.82 -10.09
CA ILE A 6 -17.19 34.50 -9.89
C ILE A 6 -16.41 35.20 -11.01
N GLY A 7 -15.36 35.95 -10.65
CA GLY A 7 -14.44 36.53 -11.63
C GLY A 7 -13.64 35.45 -12.37
N LEU A 8 -12.97 35.84 -13.45
CA LEU A 8 -12.13 34.93 -14.24
C LEU A 8 -11.02 34.30 -13.38
N ASP A 9 -10.45 35.08 -12.47
CA ASP A 9 -9.47 34.68 -11.47
C ASP A 9 -10.02 33.58 -10.54
N GLY A 10 -11.24 33.76 -10.02
CA GLY A 10 -11.89 32.77 -9.18
C GLY A 10 -12.24 31.48 -9.94
N LEU A 11 -12.60 31.58 -11.22
CA LEU A 11 -12.84 30.41 -12.07
C LEU A 11 -11.54 29.63 -12.34
N GLN A 12 -10.43 30.34 -12.60
CA GLN A 12 -9.11 29.72 -12.81
C GLN A 12 -8.59 29.03 -11.54
N TRP A 13 -8.79 29.66 -10.39
CA TRP A 13 -8.42 29.06 -9.10
C TRP A 13 -9.20 27.77 -8.84
N TYR A 14 -10.53 27.80 -9.01
CA TYR A 14 -11.38 26.62 -8.85
C TYR A 14 -11.01 25.48 -9.82
N ASP A 15 -10.71 25.80 -11.08
CA ASP A 15 -10.26 24.83 -12.08
C ASP A 15 -8.92 24.17 -11.66
N SER A 16 -7.99 24.95 -11.10
CA SER A 16 -6.71 24.43 -10.61
C SER A 16 -6.90 23.47 -9.43
N GLU A 17 -7.66 23.87 -8.41
CA GLU A 17 -7.90 23.04 -7.22
C GLU A 17 -8.60 21.73 -7.57
N ILE A 18 -9.58 21.77 -8.49
CA ILE A 18 -10.27 20.57 -8.93
C ILE A 18 -9.37 19.66 -9.74
N LYS A 19 -8.53 20.21 -10.62
CA LYS A 19 -7.56 19.41 -11.37
C LYS A 19 -6.57 18.73 -10.44
N ASP A 20 -6.10 19.42 -9.42
CA ASP A 20 -5.20 18.84 -8.42
C ASP A 20 -5.89 17.72 -7.63
N TYR A 21 -7.11 17.99 -7.13
CA TYR A 21 -7.91 16.98 -6.43
C TYR A 21 -8.16 15.73 -7.27
N ILE A 22 -8.61 15.90 -8.52
CA ILE A 22 -8.87 14.77 -9.44
C ILE A 22 -7.58 14.00 -9.73
N SER A 23 -6.47 14.70 -9.94
CA SER A 23 -5.16 14.08 -10.16
C SER A 23 -4.76 13.19 -8.98
N LYS A 24 -4.91 13.71 -7.76
CA LYS A 24 -4.63 12.95 -6.53
C LYS A 24 -5.53 11.72 -6.40
N GLN A 25 -6.84 11.85 -6.63
CA GLN A 25 -7.76 10.70 -6.57
C GLN A 25 -7.42 9.62 -7.60
N ILE A 26 -6.98 10.01 -8.81
CA ILE A 26 -6.52 9.08 -9.83
C ILE A 26 -5.24 8.36 -9.39
N GLU A 27 -4.31 9.06 -8.76
CA GLU A 27 -3.07 8.47 -8.27
C GLU A 27 -3.33 7.47 -7.14
N ASP A 28 -4.14 7.86 -6.15
CA ASP A 28 -4.57 6.98 -5.06
C ASP A 28 -5.26 5.72 -5.60
N SER A 29 -6.07 5.84 -6.65
CA SER A 29 -6.75 4.70 -7.29
C SER A 29 -5.82 3.71 -7.97
N LYS A 30 -4.59 4.12 -8.32
CA LYS A 30 -3.57 3.28 -8.97
C LYS A 30 -2.68 2.56 -7.97
N LYS A 31 -2.74 2.93 -6.69
CA LYS A 31 -1.91 2.35 -5.63
C LYS A 31 -2.14 0.84 -5.58
N GLN A 32 -1.07 0.08 -5.82
CA GLN A 32 -1.13 -1.37 -5.69
C GLN A 32 -1.12 -1.76 -4.22
N ILE A 33 -2.21 -2.36 -3.78
CA ILE A 33 -2.37 -2.87 -2.41
C ILE A 33 -1.59 -4.19 -2.23
N VAL A 34 -1.31 -4.91 -3.31
CA VAL A 34 -0.52 -6.15 -3.28
C VAL A 34 0.69 -5.98 -4.18
N ILE A 35 1.88 -6.08 -3.59
CA ILE A 35 3.16 -5.95 -4.29
C ILE A 35 3.81 -7.33 -4.27
N THR A 36 4.13 -7.86 -5.44
CA THR A 36 4.75 -9.19 -5.58
C THR A 36 6.14 -9.06 -6.20
N ALA A 37 7.12 -9.73 -5.62
CA ALA A 37 8.50 -9.75 -6.11
C ALA A 37 9.07 -11.17 -6.09
N ASP A 38 10.21 -11.39 -6.75
CA ASP A 38 10.86 -12.70 -6.74
C ASP A 38 11.68 -12.93 -5.46
N SER A 39 11.99 -11.86 -4.72
CA SER A 39 12.63 -11.89 -3.39
C SER A 39 12.21 -10.67 -2.55
N TYR A 40 12.16 -10.83 -1.22
CA TYR A 40 11.93 -9.70 -0.29
C TYR A 40 12.97 -8.58 -0.40
N LEU A 41 14.16 -8.88 -0.94
CA LEU A 41 15.23 -7.90 -1.19
C LEU A 41 14.86 -6.88 -2.27
N GLU A 42 13.84 -7.18 -3.09
CA GLU A 42 13.32 -6.29 -4.14
C GLU A 42 12.20 -5.38 -3.61
N PHE A 43 11.78 -5.56 -2.35
CA PHE A 43 10.80 -4.67 -1.76
C PHE A 43 11.38 -3.25 -1.59
N PRO A 44 10.52 -2.21 -1.61
CA PRO A 44 10.95 -0.85 -1.30
C PRO A 44 11.69 -0.75 0.03
N THR A 45 12.66 0.16 0.14
CA THR A 45 13.36 0.38 1.41
C THR A 45 12.41 0.87 2.51
N LEU A 46 11.43 1.70 2.14
CA LEU A 46 10.32 2.11 3.00
C LEU A 46 9.04 1.55 2.38
N GLY A 47 8.44 0.60 3.09
CA GLY A 47 7.16 0.04 2.69
C GLY A 47 5.98 0.96 3.02
N ASP A 48 4.79 0.45 2.77
CA ASP A 48 3.51 1.07 3.03
C ASP A 48 2.67 0.12 3.88
N VAL A 49 2.13 0.64 4.98
CA VAL A 49 1.33 -0.13 5.94
C VAL A 49 0.01 -0.63 5.34
N GLU A 50 -0.46 0.00 4.26
CA GLU A 50 -1.68 -0.40 3.55
C GLU A 50 -1.41 -1.50 2.51
N CYS A 51 -0.13 -1.82 2.25
CA CYS A 51 0.25 -2.81 1.25
C CYS A 51 0.60 -4.18 1.89
N ILE A 52 0.26 -5.25 1.16
CA ILE A 52 0.74 -6.61 1.40
C ILE A 52 1.84 -6.92 0.40
N TYR A 53 2.94 -7.47 0.91
CA TYR A 53 4.11 -7.79 0.11
C TYR A 53 4.27 -9.31 0.01
N ILE A 54 4.50 -9.84 -1.19
CA ILE A 54 4.63 -11.28 -1.43
C ILE A 54 5.99 -11.56 -2.08
N ASP A 55 6.80 -12.35 -1.39
CA ASP A 55 8.02 -12.95 -1.93
C ASP A 55 7.62 -14.29 -2.58
N LYS A 56 7.66 -14.34 -3.91
CA LYS A 56 7.31 -15.55 -4.68
C LYS A 56 8.41 -16.61 -4.63
N GLY A 57 9.66 -16.22 -4.42
CA GLY A 57 10.79 -17.15 -4.35
C GLY A 57 10.71 -18.03 -3.11
N GLU A 58 10.41 -17.43 -1.96
CA GLU A 58 10.25 -18.16 -0.70
C GLU A 58 8.78 -18.49 -0.36
N ASN A 59 7.84 -18.04 -1.18
CA ASN A 59 6.39 -18.15 -0.94
C ASN A 59 5.98 -17.60 0.44
N ARG A 60 6.52 -16.42 0.77
CA ARG A 60 6.29 -15.72 2.05
C ARG A 60 5.53 -14.42 1.83
N VAL A 61 4.67 -14.09 2.79
CA VAL A 61 3.89 -12.84 2.80
C VAL A 61 4.42 -11.96 3.92
N TYR A 62 4.49 -10.65 3.68
CA TYR A 62 5.01 -9.66 4.61
C TYR A 62 4.08 -8.45 4.72
N ARG A 63 4.14 -7.77 5.86
CA ARG A 63 3.58 -6.42 6.10
C ARG A 63 4.69 -5.45 6.47
N TRP A 64 4.54 -4.20 6.10
CA TRP A 64 5.38 -3.12 6.59
C TRP A 64 4.93 -2.66 7.99
N ASP A 65 5.88 -2.36 8.86
CA ASP A 65 5.66 -1.73 10.17
C ASP A 65 6.41 -0.39 10.19
N ASP A 66 5.67 0.71 10.20
CA ASP A 66 6.22 2.07 10.14
C ASP A 66 6.92 2.49 11.44
N ALA A 67 6.43 2.00 12.59
CA ALA A 67 6.99 2.30 13.90
C ALA A 67 8.37 1.66 14.07
N ASN A 68 8.57 0.48 13.49
CA ASN A 68 9.81 -0.27 13.57
C ASN A 68 10.68 -0.22 12.30
N LEU A 69 10.18 0.44 11.24
CA LEU A 69 10.83 0.62 9.94
C LEU A 69 11.34 -0.70 9.33
N LYS A 70 10.52 -1.76 9.37
CA LYS A 70 10.89 -3.04 8.80
C LYS A 70 9.70 -3.88 8.37
N TYR A 71 9.98 -4.88 7.54
CA TYR A 71 9.03 -5.89 7.12
C TYR A 71 8.91 -7.01 8.16
N TYR A 72 7.69 -7.46 8.40
CA TYR A 72 7.38 -8.63 9.22
C TYR A 72 6.62 -9.65 8.38
N THR A 73 6.99 -10.92 8.48
CA THR A 73 6.25 -12.02 7.86
C THR A 73 4.84 -12.09 8.46
N VAL A 74 3.83 -12.27 7.61
CA VAL A 74 2.42 -12.40 7.99
C VAL A 74 2.00 -13.84 7.72
N GLY A 75 1.88 -14.61 8.80
CA GLY A 75 1.59 -16.04 8.78
C GLY A 75 2.56 -16.80 9.69
N SER A 76 2.18 -18.01 10.10
CA SER A 76 3.09 -18.90 10.83
C SER A 76 4.29 -19.19 9.94
N ASP A 77 5.50 -18.85 10.40
CA ASP A 77 6.69 -19.32 9.74
C ASP A 77 6.71 -20.84 9.88
N TYR A 78 6.45 -21.57 8.80
CA TYR A 78 6.45 -23.03 8.83
C TYR A 78 7.85 -23.58 9.18
N ASN A 79 8.91 -22.76 9.11
CA ASN A 79 10.23 -23.11 9.62
C ASN A 79 10.31 -23.09 11.16
N GLU A 80 9.35 -22.48 11.87
CA GLU A 80 9.21 -22.57 13.33
C GLU A 80 8.49 -23.85 13.78
N ILE A 81 7.95 -24.64 12.85
CA ILE A 81 7.33 -25.91 13.19
C ILE A 81 8.42 -26.97 13.38
N GLU A 82 8.85 -27.14 14.62
CA GLU A 82 9.84 -28.16 14.99
C GLU A 82 9.28 -29.59 14.92
N ILE A 83 7.99 -29.77 15.20
CA ILE A 83 7.33 -31.07 15.25
C ILE A 83 5.95 -30.98 14.58
N ILE A 84 5.70 -31.90 13.65
CA ILE A 84 4.36 -32.17 13.11
C ILE A 84 3.94 -33.54 13.64
N ASP A 85 3.08 -33.57 14.66
CA ASP A 85 2.53 -34.81 15.19
C ASP A 85 1.20 -35.14 14.51
N GLY A 86 1.26 -36.08 13.55
CA GLY A 86 0.09 -36.61 12.84
C GLY A 86 -0.49 -37.87 13.47
N THR A 87 -0.08 -38.26 14.68
CA THR A 87 -0.43 -39.59 15.22
C THR A 87 -1.85 -39.71 15.74
N GLY A 88 -2.56 -38.61 16.01
CA GLY A 88 -4.02 -38.60 16.22
C GLY A 88 -4.56 -39.72 17.13
N LYS A 89 -3.79 -40.12 18.15
CA LYS A 89 -4.09 -41.21 19.08
C LYS A 89 -4.25 -40.66 20.49
#